data_AF-A0A1V3SAA8-F1
#
_entry.id   AF-A0A1V3SAA8-F1
#
_cell.length_a   1.000
_cell.length_b   1.000
_cell.length_c   1.000
_cell.angle_alpha   90.00
_cell.angle_beta   90.00
_cell.angle_gamma   90.00
#
_symmetry.space_group_name_H-M   'P 1'
#
loop_
_entity.id
_entity.type
_entity.pdbx_description
1 polymer ?
#
loop_
_entity_poly.entity_id
_entity_poly.type
_entity_poly.pdbx_seq_one_letter_code
_entity_poly.pdbx_strand_id
1 'polypeptide(L)'
;MQATRPAHPPPTLSARDLEFSWPNGVTLWTRLSLDIPPGVSLIQGAEGSGKSSLLKLLAGDLSPRQGSLTIGDVSLVAQPQTYRQQVFRTDPRGAALDGFTPSTWFDAMSRRYPDFRLAALPDLVEGFSLNPHLHKSMYMLSTGSQRKVWLCAAFAACTAVTLLDEPFAALDMPSIRFLKQCLQDAAQHPTRAWVLADHEAPEGLAIACTIQV
;
A
#
# COMPACT_ATOMS: atom_id res chain seq x y z
N MET A 1 31.81 25.78 -10.15
CA MET A 1 31.73 24.59 -9.28
C MET A 1 30.26 24.28 -9.06
N GLN A 2 29.71 23.27 -9.75
CA GLN A 2 28.31 22.87 -9.56
C GLN A 2 28.20 22.12 -8.23
N ALA A 3 27.38 22.63 -7.32
CA ALA A 3 27.06 21.94 -6.08
C ALA A 3 26.42 20.59 -6.41
N THR A 4 27.08 19.52 -6.03
CA THR A 4 26.54 18.16 -6.12
C THR A 4 25.34 18.12 -5.18
N ARG A 5 24.13 18.09 -5.75
CA ARG A 5 22.92 17.79 -4.97
C ARG A 5 23.16 16.49 -4.21
N PRO A 6 22.81 16.38 -2.91
CA PRO A 6 22.86 15.08 -2.24
C PRO A 6 22.03 14.11 -3.08
N ALA A 7 22.64 12.99 -3.47
CA ALA A 7 21.96 11.97 -4.26
C ALA A 7 20.79 11.45 -3.42
N HIS A 8 19.57 11.83 -3.79
CA HIS A 8 18.39 11.17 -3.24
C HIS A 8 18.50 9.68 -3.57
N PRO A 9 18.14 8.78 -2.62
CA PRO A 9 18.12 7.36 -2.92
C PRO A 9 17.25 7.12 -4.17
N PRO A 10 17.63 6.17 -5.04
CA PRO A 10 16.84 5.87 -6.22
C PRO A 10 15.40 5.52 -5.82
N PRO A 11 14.40 5.90 -6.62
CA PRO A 11 13.01 5.60 -6.30
C PRO A 11 12.78 4.09 -6.25
N THR A 12 11.94 3.66 -5.32
CA THR A 12 11.51 2.27 -5.22
C THR A 12 10.55 1.92 -6.36
N LEU A 13 9.67 2.85 -6.74
CA LEU A 13 8.74 2.70 -7.86
C LEU A 13 8.81 3.92 -8.76
N SER A 14 8.84 3.69 -10.07
CA SER A 14 8.77 4.75 -11.08
C SER A 14 7.60 4.51 -12.02
N ALA A 15 6.83 5.57 -12.24
CA ALA A 15 5.79 5.66 -13.24
C ALA A 15 6.19 6.69 -14.30
N ARG A 16 6.03 6.36 -15.58
CA ARG A 16 6.42 7.24 -16.70
C ARG A 16 5.29 7.33 -17.71
N ASP A 17 4.85 8.56 -17.96
CA ASP A 17 3.88 8.95 -18.98
C ASP A 17 2.59 8.10 -18.97
N LEU A 18 2.08 7.80 -17.77
CA LEU A 18 0.88 6.99 -17.61
C LEU A 18 -0.36 7.71 -18.14
N GLU A 19 -1.08 7.05 -19.04
CA GLU A 19 -2.40 7.45 -19.52
C GLU A 19 -3.43 6.43 -19.00
N PHE A 20 -4.51 6.90 -18.38
CA PHE A 20 -5.60 6.04 -17.93
C PHE A 20 -6.96 6.72 -18.07
N SER A 21 -7.88 5.98 -18.67
CA SER A 21 -9.29 6.33 -18.78
C SER A 21 -10.15 5.11 -18.45
N TRP A 22 -11.25 5.33 -17.75
CA TRP A 22 -12.27 4.32 -17.52
C TRP A 22 -12.94 3.89 -18.83
N PRO A 23 -13.53 2.68 -18.89
CA PRO A 23 -14.27 2.22 -20.07
C PRO A 23 -15.42 3.13 -20.49
N ASN A 24 -16.00 3.90 -19.54
CA ASN A 24 -17.05 4.88 -19.81
C ASN A 24 -16.55 6.20 -20.44
N GLY A 25 -15.25 6.31 -20.73
CA GLY A 25 -14.63 7.48 -21.37
C GLY A 25 -14.09 8.53 -20.41
N VAL A 26 -14.32 8.40 -19.10
CA VAL A 26 -13.78 9.34 -18.10
C VAL A 26 -12.26 9.15 -18.00
N THR A 27 -11.50 10.18 -18.38
CA THR A 27 -10.03 10.17 -18.30
C THR A 27 -9.59 10.71 -16.94
N LEU A 28 -8.76 9.94 -16.22
CA LEU A 28 -8.18 10.38 -14.95
C LEU A 28 -6.80 11.01 -15.16
N TRP A 29 -5.96 10.39 -16.01
CA TRP A 29 -4.62 10.89 -16.30
C TRP A 29 -4.30 10.76 -17.79
N THR A 30 -3.70 11.80 -18.36
CA THR A 30 -3.24 11.81 -19.76
C THR A 30 -1.73 11.63 -19.88
N ARG A 31 -0.96 11.98 -18.84
CA ARG A 31 0.50 11.89 -18.82
C ARG A 31 1.08 11.97 -17.40
N LEU A 32 0.71 11.03 -16.54
CA LEU A 32 1.19 10.99 -15.17
C LEU A 32 2.59 10.37 -15.08
N SER A 33 3.57 11.14 -14.61
CA SER A 33 4.91 10.68 -14.29
C SER A 33 5.21 10.99 -12.84
N LEU A 34 5.63 9.98 -12.08
CA LEU A 34 5.98 10.14 -10.67
C LEU A 34 7.04 9.13 -10.24
N ASP A 35 7.75 9.47 -9.17
CA ASP A 35 8.73 8.62 -8.50
C ASP A 35 8.34 8.49 -7.03
N ILE A 36 8.26 7.25 -6.56
CA ILE A 36 8.00 6.93 -5.16
C ILE A 36 9.34 6.59 -4.50
N PRO A 37 9.87 7.45 -3.60
CA PRO A 37 11.08 7.14 -2.87
C PRO A 37 10.85 6.07 -1.79
N PRO A 38 11.92 5.49 -1.23
CA PRO A 38 11.84 4.75 0.02
C PRO A 38 11.24 5.60 1.15
N GLY A 39 10.61 4.94 2.13
CA GLY A 39 9.90 5.56 3.23
C GLY A 39 8.39 5.68 2.99
N VAL A 40 7.73 6.61 3.67
CA VAL A 40 6.27 6.82 3.56
C VAL A 40 5.97 8.00 2.64
N SER A 41 5.17 7.77 1.62
CA SER A 41 4.65 8.78 0.70
C SER A 41 3.14 8.91 0.85
N LEU A 42 2.60 10.09 0.52
CA LEU A 42 1.18 10.39 0.60
C LEU A 42 0.62 10.70 -0.80
N ILE A 43 -0.46 10.04 -1.19
CA ILE A 43 -1.36 10.49 -2.25
C ILE A 43 -2.49 11.26 -1.56
N GLN A 44 -2.52 12.57 -1.79
CA GLN A 44 -3.46 13.48 -1.16
C GLN A 44 -4.47 14.00 -2.18
N GLY A 45 -5.75 14.05 -1.78
CA GLY A 45 -6.81 14.56 -2.64
C GLY A 45 -8.20 14.43 -2.03
N ALA A 46 -9.18 15.10 -2.62
CA ALA A 46 -10.58 15.03 -2.18
C ALA A 46 -11.19 13.62 -2.40
N GLU A 47 -12.38 13.39 -1.84
CA GLU A 47 -13.11 12.15 -2.16
C GLU A 47 -13.45 12.12 -3.66
N GLY A 48 -13.24 10.97 -4.30
CA GLY A 48 -13.45 10.82 -5.74
C GLY A 48 -12.37 11.39 -6.65
N SER A 49 -11.27 11.98 -6.13
CA SER A 49 -10.20 12.55 -6.97
C SER A 49 -9.33 11.50 -7.69
N GLY A 50 -9.54 10.21 -7.42
CA GLY A 50 -8.84 9.12 -8.08
C GLY A 50 -7.70 8.50 -7.27
N LYS A 51 -7.54 8.83 -5.98
CA LYS A 51 -6.53 8.21 -5.09
C LYS A 51 -6.51 6.68 -5.15
N SER A 52 -7.67 6.04 -4.90
CA SER A 52 -7.80 4.58 -4.96
C SER A 52 -7.51 4.04 -6.36
N SER A 53 -7.87 4.79 -7.41
CA SER A 53 -7.55 4.43 -8.79
C SER A 53 -6.04 4.49 -9.05
N LEU A 54 -5.34 5.48 -8.48
CA LEU A 54 -3.90 5.59 -8.58
C LEU A 54 -3.23 4.43 -7.84
N LEU A 55 -3.67 4.09 -6.63
CA LEU A 55 -3.17 2.90 -5.93
C LEU A 55 -3.37 1.62 -6.75
N LYS A 56 -4.53 1.43 -7.38
CA LYS A 56 -4.78 0.27 -8.25
C LYS A 56 -3.90 0.28 -9.51
N LEU A 57 -3.65 1.45 -10.09
CA LEU A 57 -2.75 1.60 -11.23
C LEU A 57 -1.31 1.24 -10.85
N LEU A 58 -0.81 1.78 -9.72
CA LEU A 58 0.52 1.48 -9.19
C LEU A 58 0.68 0.00 -8.81
N ALA A 59 -0.38 -0.65 -8.32
CA ALA A 59 -0.39 -2.09 -8.04
C ALA A 59 -0.36 -2.97 -9.31
N GLY A 60 -0.68 -2.39 -10.48
CA GLY A 60 -0.93 -3.15 -11.71
C GLY A 60 -2.26 -3.89 -11.71
N ASP A 61 -3.23 -3.48 -10.88
CA ASP A 61 -4.61 -3.97 -10.89
C ASP A 61 -5.42 -3.29 -12.01
N LEU A 62 -5.04 -2.06 -12.37
CA LEU A 62 -5.52 -1.36 -13.56
C LEU A 62 -4.41 -1.30 -14.60
N SER A 63 -4.77 -1.51 -15.86
CA SER A 63 -3.84 -1.38 -16.99
C SER A 63 -3.88 0.04 -17.53
N PRO A 64 -2.77 0.78 -17.54
CA PRO A 64 -2.70 2.04 -18.27
C PRO A 64 -2.83 1.81 -19.78
N ARG A 65 -3.33 2.81 -20.51
CA ARG A 65 -3.36 2.82 -21.98
C ARG A 65 -1.97 3.04 -22.57
N GLN A 66 -1.18 3.90 -21.94
CA GLN A 66 0.19 4.22 -22.31
C GLN A 66 1.06 4.40 -21.07
N GLY A 67 2.38 4.40 -21.29
CA GLY A 67 3.37 4.60 -20.24
C GLY A 67 3.87 3.29 -19.63
N SER A 68 4.66 3.41 -18.57
CA SER A 68 5.31 2.27 -17.93
C SER A 68 5.39 2.41 -16.40
N LEU A 69 5.41 1.25 -15.74
CA LEU A 69 5.59 1.09 -14.31
C LEU A 69 6.75 0.13 -14.06
N THR A 70 7.69 0.54 -13.21
CA THR A 70 8.86 -0.26 -12.81
C THR A 70 9.09 -0.19 -11.31
N ILE A 71 9.55 -1.29 -10.73
CA ILE A 71 10.07 -1.38 -9.36
C ILE A 71 11.49 -1.94 -9.47
N GLY A 72 12.50 -1.10 -9.19
CA GLY A 72 13.87 -1.39 -9.61
C GLY A 72 13.93 -1.73 -11.10
N ASP A 73 14.49 -2.90 -11.43
CA ASP A 73 14.61 -3.41 -12.81
C ASP A 73 13.38 -4.22 -13.28
N VAL A 74 12.34 -4.35 -12.46
CA VAL A 74 11.16 -5.16 -12.78
C VAL A 74 10.06 -4.29 -13.39
N SER A 75 9.80 -4.49 -14.68
CA SER A 75 8.72 -3.83 -15.43
C SER A 75 7.40 -4.59 -15.29
N LEU A 76 6.29 -3.87 -15.04
CA LEU A 76 4.95 -4.44 -15.02
C LEU A 76 4.57 -5.09 -16.36
N VAL A 77 5.00 -4.51 -17.49
CA VAL A 77 4.65 -5.02 -18.83
C VAL A 77 5.46 -6.27 -19.16
N ALA A 78 6.77 -6.25 -18.90
CA ALA A 78 7.65 -7.37 -19.23
C ALA A 78 7.54 -8.53 -18.22
N GLN A 79 7.31 -8.23 -16.94
CA GLN A 79 7.34 -9.19 -15.83
C GLN A 79 6.12 -8.98 -14.88
N PRO A 80 4.88 -9.13 -15.37
CA PRO A 80 3.67 -8.75 -14.63
C PRO A 80 3.47 -9.52 -13.31
N GLN A 81 3.87 -10.79 -13.25
CA GLN A 81 3.73 -11.61 -12.05
C GLN A 81 4.76 -11.19 -10.98
N THR A 82 6.03 -11.06 -11.38
CA THR A 82 7.13 -10.60 -10.51
C THR A 82 6.88 -9.19 -9.97
N TYR A 83 6.37 -8.29 -10.81
CA TYR A 83 5.98 -6.95 -10.38
C TYR A 83 4.90 -7.01 -9.30
N ARG A 84 3.81 -7.75 -9.54
CA ARG A 84 2.70 -7.89 -8.57
C ARG A 84 3.05 -8.69 -7.32
N GLN A 85 4.19 -9.38 -7.27
CA GLN A 85 4.72 -9.98 -6.04
C GLN A 85 5.48 -8.95 -5.19
N GLN A 86 5.92 -7.84 -5.79
CA GLN A 86 6.61 -6.74 -5.12
C GLN A 86 5.66 -5.62 -4.63
N VAL A 87 4.36 -5.75 -4.88
CA VAL A 87 3.35 -4.80 -4.44
C VAL A 87 2.31 -5.48 -3.55
N PHE A 88 2.21 -5.02 -2.32
CA PHE A 88 1.06 -5.29 -1.47
C PHE A 88 0.08 -4.12 -1.59
N ARG A 89 -1.20 -4.39 -1.82
CA ARG A 89 -2.25 -3.36 -1.79
C ARG A 89 -3.39 -3.83 -0.90
N THR A 90 -3.85 -2.97 0.00
CA THR A 90 -5.10 -3.20 0.73
C THR A 90 -6.31 -2.92 -0.17
N ASP A 91 -7.32 -3.78 -0.11
CA ASP A 91 -8.63 -3.50 -0.69
C ASP A 91 -9.72 -3.48 0.41
N PRO A 92 -9.81 -2.39 1.18
CA PRO A 92 -10.71 -2.34 2.33
C PRO A 92 -12.20 -2.41 1.96
N ARG A 93 -12.56 -2.21 0.69
CA ARG A 93 -13.95 -2.23 0.19
C ARG A 93 -14.24 -3.51 -0.61
N GLY A 94 -13.26 -4.40 -0.77
CA GLY A 94 -13.41 -5.64 -1.53
C GLY A 94 -14.03 -6.77 -0.72
N ALA A 95 -14.97 -7.49 -1.33
CA ALA A 95 -15.56 -8.73 -0.79
C ALA A 95 -14.59 -9.93 -0.77
N ALA A 96 -13.32 -9.72 -1.14
CA ALA A 96 -12.31 -10.79 -1.28
C ALA A 96 -12.00 -11.54 0.02
N LEU A 97 -12.47 -11.04 1.16
CA LEU A 97 -12.33 -11.68 2.47
C LEU A 97 -13.45 -12.66 2.81
N ASP A 98 -14.55 -12.65 2.05
CA ASP A 98 -15.70 -13.51 2.32
C ASP A 98 -15.27 -14.97 2.13
N GLY A 99 -15.17 -15.70 3.25
CA GLY A 99 -14.68 -17.08 3.29
C GLY A 99 -13.36 -17.28 4.04
N PHE A 100 -12.67 -16.21 4.43
CA PHE A 100 -11.46 -16.29 5.25
C PHE A 100 -11.75 -16.09 6.74
N THR A 101 -10.84 -16.59 7.57
CA THR A 101 -10.55 -16.07 8.91
C THR A 101 -9.25 -15.28 8.85
N PRO A 102 -8.90 -14.45 9.84
CA PRO A 102 -7.59 -13.79 9.86
C PRO A 102 -6.42 -14.77 9.69
N SER A 103 -6.44 -15.92 10.37
CA SER A 103 -5.37 -16.92 10.23
C SER A 103 -5.26 -17.46 8.81
N THR A 104 -6.37 -17.89 8.19
CA THR A 104 -6.32 -18.45 6.83
C THR A 104 -6.03 -17.38 5.78
N TRP A 105 -6.37 -16.13 6.05
CA TRP A 105 -5.96 -14.99 5.25
C TRP A 105 -4.44 -14.79 5.29
N PHE A 106 -3.83 -14.81 6.48
CA PHE A 106 -2.36 -14.73 6.60
C PHE A 106 -1.65 -15.88 5.89
N ASP A 107 -2.19 -17.10 5.96
CA ASP A 107 -1.66 -18.27 5.23
C ASP A 107 -1.82 -18.15 3.70
N ALA A 108 -2.87 -17.48 3.22
CA ALA A 108 -3.02 -17.17 1.80
C ALA A 108 -1.97 -16.13 1.36
N MET A 109 -1.73 -15.11 2.19
CA MET A 109 -0.74 -14.07 1.90
C MET A 109 0.69 -14.59 1.93
N SER A 110 1.02 -15.51 2.84
CA SER A 110 2.34 -16.13 2.90
C SER A 110 2.69 -16.95 1.65
N ARG A 111 1.68 -17.54 0.99
CA ARG A 111 1.85 -18.22 -0.30
C ARG A 111 1.94 -17.25 -1.49
N ARG A 112 1.36 -16.06 -1.36
CA ARG A 112 1.30 -15.04 -2.42
C ARG A 112 2.57 -14.19 -2.49
N TYR A 113 3.19 -13.93 -1.34
CA TYR A 113 4.33 -13.05 -1.16
C TYR A 113 5.56 -13.84 -0.66
N PRO A 114 6.62 -13.98 -1.48
CA PRO A 114 7.77 -14.82 -1.15
C PRO A 114 8.48 -14.46 0.16
N ASP A 115 8.54 -13.17 0.49
CA ASP A 115 9.23 -12.65 1.67
C ASP A 115 8.30 -12.46 2.88
N PHE A 116 7.09 -13.01 2.84
CA PHE A 116 6.12 -12.83 3.92
C PHE A 116 6.66 -13.38 5.25
N ARG A 117 6.76 -12.51 6.26
CA ARG A 117 7.32 -12.85 7.57
C ARG A 117 6.23 -13.30 8.53
N LEU A 118 5.96 -14.60 8.57
CA LEU A 118 5.07 -15.21 9.56
C LEU A 118 5.48 -14.88 11.00
N ALA A 119 6.78 -14.78 11.27
CA ALA A 119 7.32 -14.44 12.59
C ALA A 119 6.97 -13.01 13.06
N ALA A 120 6.54 -12.10 12.17
CA ALA A 120 6.10 -10.76 12.55
C ALA A 120 4.63 -10.71 12.98
N LEU A 121 3.83 -11.75 12.67
CA LEU A 121 2.40 -11.74 12.94
C LEU A 121 2.04 -11.67 14.43
N PRO A 122 2.72 -12.36 15.37
CA PRO A 122 2.36 -12.28 16.79
C PRO A 122 2.32 -10.85 17.33
N ASP A 123 3.38 -10.08 17.10
CA ASP A 123 3.49 -8.69 17.56
C ASP A 123 2.45 -7.78 16.89
N LEU A 124 2.19 -7.98 15.59
CA LEU A 124 1.18 -7.22 14.85
C LEU A 124 -0.24 -7.55 15.34
N VAL A 125 -0.55 -8.84 15.55
CA VAL A 125 -1.84 -9.31 16.07
C VAL A 125 -2.07 -8.81 17.48
N GLU A 126 -1.04 -8.80 18.32
CA GLU A 126 -1.11 -8.25 19.68
C GLU A 126 -1.31 -6.73 19.64
N GLY A 127 -0.50 -5.99 18.89
CA GLY A 127 -0.58 -4.53 18.80
C GLY A 127 -1.92 -4.01 18.24
N PHE A 128 -2.57 -4.79 17.37
CA PHE A 128 -3.92 -4.53 16.89
C PHE A 128 -5.05 -5.19 17.70
N SER A 129 -4.73 -5.88 18.80
CA SER A 129 -5.71 -6.58 19.65
C SER A 129 -6.60 -7.58 18.89
N LEU A 130 -6.01 -8.34 17.97
CA LEU A 130 -6.70 -9.28 17.08
C LEU A 130 -6.75 -10.72 17.60
N ASN A 131 -6.04 -11.06 18.68
CA ASN A 131 -6.03 -12.40 19.28
C ASN A 131 -7.43 -13.05 19.41
N PRO A 132 -8.47 -12.40 19.97
CA PRO A 132 -9.80 -13.01 20.12
C PRO A 132 -10.59 -13.10 18.81
N HIS A 133 -10.03 -12.62 17.69
CA HIS A 133 -10.68 -12.56 16.38
C HIS A 133 -10.08 -13.53 15.36
N LEU A 134 -8.92 -14.15 15.65
CA LEU A 134 -8.15 -14.94 14.67
C LEU A 134 -8.93 -16.09 14.01
N HIS A 135 -9.87 -16.70 14.75
CA HIS A 135 -10.68 -17.83 14.28
C HIS A 135 -12.07 -17.43 13.80
N LYS A 136 -12.45 -16.15 13.95
CA LYS A 136 -13.75 -15.67 13.48
C LYS A 136 -13.68 -15.46 11.97
N SER A 137 -14.78 -15.75 11.28
CA SER A 137 -14.84 -15.41 9.86
C SER A 137 -14.78 -13.90 9.68
N MET A 138 -14.11 -13.44 8.61
CA MET A 138 -13.90 -12.02 8.33
C MET A 138 -15.21 -11.25 8.23
N TYR A 139 -16.28 -11.83 7.67
CA TYR A 139 -17.60 -11.18 7.59
C TYR A 139 -18.25 -10.91 8.95
N MET A 140 -17.83 -11.61 10.01
CA MET A 140 -18.32 -11.38 11.38
C MET A 140 -17.53 -10.28 12.11
N LEU A 141 -16.43 -9.82 11.53
CA LEU A 141 -15.58 -8.78 12.12
C LEU A 141 -16.13 -7.39 11.78
N SER A 142 -15.95 -6.46 12.71
CA SER A 142 -16.18 -5.04 12.42
C SER A 142 -15.27 -4.57 11.28
N THR A 143 -15.67 -3.53 10.55
CA THR A 143 -14.84 -2.90 9.50
C THR A 143 -13.44 -2.53 10.02
N GLY A 144 -13.36 -2.02 11.26
CA GLY A 144 -12.08 -1.73 11.92
C GLY A 144 -11.25 -2.99 12.16
N SER A 145 -11.84 -4.06 12.67
CA SER A 145 -11.15 -5.34 12.87
C SER A 145 -10.67 -5.95 11.54
N GLN A 146 -11.48 -5.90 10.48
CA GLN A 146 -11.03 -6.33 9.15
C GLN A 146 -9.84 -5.49 8.66
N ARG A 147 -9.88 -4.16 8.87
CA ARG A 147 -8.76 -3.27 8.52
C ARG A 147 -7.47 -3.65 9.25
N LYS A 148 -7.57 -3.94 10.55
CA LYS A 148 -6.42 -4.39 11.35
C LYS A 148 -5.79 -5.67 10.77
N VAL A 149 -6.61 -6.62 10.31
CA VAL A 149 -6.13 -7.86 9.67
C VAL A 149 -5.38 -7.55 8.37
N TRP A 150 -5.93 -6.66 7.53
CA TRP A 150 -5.23 -6.19 6.33
C TRP A 150 -3.89 -5.53 6.65
N LEU A 151 -3.84 -4.69 7.68
CA LEU A 151 -2.62 -4.02 8.12
C LEU A 151 -1.59 -5.03 8.62
N CYS A 152 -1.97 -6.04 9.41
CA CYS A 152 -1.06 -7.13 9.79
C CYS A 152 -0.44 -7.80 8.57
N ALA A 153 -1.25 -8.13 7.56
CA ALA A 153 -0.75 -8.73 6.32
C ALA A 153 0.18 -7.77 5.56
N ALA A 154 -0.14 -6.47 5.51
CA ALA A 154 0.67 -5.46 4.83
C ALA A 154 2.07 -5.34 5.45
N PHE A 155 2.17 -5.29 6.78
CA PHE A 155 3.44 -5.23 7.49
C PHE A 155 4.24 -6.54 7.40
N ALA A 156 3.56 -7.69 7.41
CA ALA A 156 4.21 -8.99 7.27
C ALA A 156 4.68 -9.29 5.84
N ALA A 157 4.05 -8.73 4.80
CA ALA A 157 4.30 -9.09 3.40
C ALA A 157 5.71 -8.77 2.88
N CYS A 158 6.42 -7.84 3.52
CA CYS A 158 7.80 -7.45 3.17
C CYS A 158 8.01 -7.07 1.69
N THR A 159 6.97 -6.56 1.03
CA THR A 159 7.02 -6.14 -0.37
C THR A 159 7.82 -4.85 -0.56
N ALA A 160 8.41 -4.66 -1.75
CA ALA A 160 9.11 -3.42 -2.09
C ALA A 160 8.18 -2.20 -1.98
N VAL A 161 6.93 -2.34 -2.41
CA VAL A 161 5.90 -1.30 -2.33
C VAL A 161 4.69 -1.81 -1.53
N THR A 162 4.22 -1.03 -0.58
CA THR A 162 2.98 -1.28 0.17
C THR A 162 2.03 -0.10 0.01
N LEU A 163 0.83 -0.37 -0.51
CA LEU A 163 -0.17 0.61 -0.91
C LEU A 163 -1.38 0.50 0.02
N LEU A 164 -1.64 1.57 0.78
CA LEU A 164 -2.69 1.61 1.80
C LEU A 164 -3.74 2.67 1.46
N ASP A 165 -5.00 2.28 1.42
CA ASP A 165 -6.12 3.17 1.12
C ASP A 165 -6.89 3.52 2.39
N GLU A 166 -6.89 4.81 2.77
CA GLU A 166 -7.49 5.35 4.01
C GLU A 166 -7.12 4.50 5.25
N PRO A 167 -5.83 4.26 5.54
CA PRO A 167 -5.43 3.22 6.50
C PRO A 167 -5.94 3.42 7.93
N PHE A 168 -6.29 4.66 8.30
CA PHE A 168 -6.79 5.01 9.63
C PHE A 168 -8.31 4.89 9.78
N ALA A 169 -9.07 4.78 8.69
CA ALA A 169 -10.52 4.77 8.78
C ALA A 169 -11.06 3.56 9.55
N ALA A 170 -12.10 3.81 10.37
CA ALA A 170 -12.73 2.84 11.26
C ALA A 170 -11.82 2.22 12.35
N LEU A 171 -10.59 2.71 12.53
CA LEU A 171 -9.72 2.28 13.62
C LEU A 171 -10.06 2.99 14.94
N ASP A 172 -9.95 2.27 16.05
CA ASP A 172 -9.94 2.86 17.38
C ASP A 172 -8.61 3.57 17.67
N MET A 173 -8.62 4.47 18.66
CA MET A 173 -7.45 5.28 19.00
C MET A 173 -6.20 4.45 19.38
N PRO A 174 -6.28 3.33 20.12
CA PRO A 174 -5.13 2.45 20.33
C PRO A 174 -4.54 1.92 19.03
N SER A 175 -5.37 1.47 18.09
CA SER A 175 -4.89 0.94 16.80
C SER A 175 -4.31 2.03 15.90
N ILE A 176 -4.85 3.25 15.94
CA ILE A 176 -4.27 4.41 15.24
C ILE A 176 -2.86 4.68 15.76
N ARG A 177 -2.66 4.67 17.08
CA ARG A 177 -1.33 4.89 17.69
C ARG A 177 -0.34 3.79 17.29
N PHE A 178 -0.76 2.53 17.33
CA PHE A 178 0.08 1.41 16.91
C PHE A 178 0.44 1.49 15.42
N LEU A 179 -0.54 1.78 14.55
CA LEU A 179 -0.30 1.97 13.12
C LEU A 179 0.69 3.13 12.86
N LYS A 180 0.56 4.25 13.57
CA LYS A 180 1.51 5.37 13.45
C LYS A 180 2.93 4.94 13.82
N GLN A 181 3.11 4.15 14.88
CA GLN A 181 4.42 3.61 15.26
C GLN A 181 5.01 2.74 14.14
N CYS A 182 4.24 1.78 13.62
CA CYS A 182 4.70 0.93 12.52
C CYS A 182 5.05 1.74 11.26
N LEU A 183 4.27 2.79 10.94
CA LEU A 183 4.56 3.67 9.82
C LEU A 183 5.78 4.58 10.06
N GLN A 184 6.05 4.95 11.31
CA GLN A 184 7.26 5.71 11.68
C GLN A 184 8.52 4.89 11.39
N ASP A 185 8.50 3.60 11.75
CA ASP A 185 9.59 2.67 11.46
C ASP A 185 9.72 2.44 9.95
N ALA A 186 8.59 2.27 9.26
CA ALA A 186 8.54 2.14 7.82
C ALA A 186 9.10 3.37 7.07
N ALA A 187 8.91 4.57 7.62
CA ALA A 187 9.42 5.82 7.04
C ALA A 187 10.97 5.87 7.03
N GLN A 188 11.63 5.12 7.90
CA GLN A 188 13.09 5.02 7.96
C GLN A 188 13.65 3.88 7.09
N HIS A 189 12.80 3.11 6.41
CA HIS A 189 13.26 1.95 5.65
C HIS A 189 14.09 2.40 4.41
N PRO A 190 15.29 1.86 4.19
CA PRO A 190 16.22 2.39 3.17
C PRO A 190 15.78 2.14 1.73
N THR A 191 14.92 1.14 1.50
CA THR A 191 14.57 0.67 0.14
C THR A 191 13.07 0.44 -0.11
N ARG A 192 12.23 0.39 0.93
CA ARG A 192 10.82 0.03 0.79
C ARG A 192 9.99 1.29 0.78
N ALA A 193 8.98 1.31 -0.08
CA ALA A 193 8.05 2.41 -0.20
C ALA A 193 6.68 2.02 0.40
N TRP A 194 6.13 2.93 1.18
CA TRP A 194 4.77 2.88 1.69
C TRP A 194 4.01 4.05 1.09
N VAL A 195 2.88 3.81 0.44
CA VAL A 195 2.06 4.88 -0.15
C VAL A 195 0.70 4.86 0.51
N LEU A 196 0.38 5.96 1.19
CA LEU A 196 -0.91 6.15 1.84
C LEU A 196 -1.78 7.00 0.92
N ALA A 197 -2.99 6.57 0.62
CA ALA A 197 -4.02 7.43 0.05
C ALA A 197 -4.91 7.95 1.17
N ASP A 198 -4.95 9.27 1.33
CA ASP A 198 -5.79 9.91 2.34
C ASP A 198 -6.16 11.35 1.93
N HIS A 199 -7.05 12.00 2.67
CA HIS A 199 -7.45 13.38 2.43
C HIS A 199 -6.41 14.39 2.95
N GLU A 200 -5.73 14.01 4.03
CA GLU A 200 -4.73 14.83 4.69
C GLU A 200 -3.53 14.01 5.14
N ALA A 201 -2.41 14.70 5.36
CA ALA A 201 -1.23 14.05 5.89
C ALA A 201 -1.48 13.63 7.35
N PRO A 202 -1.21 12.36 7.72
CA PRO A 202 -1.36 11.94 9.10
C PRO A 202 -0.38 12.70 10.00
N GLU A 203 -0.91 13.35 11.03
CA GLU A 203 -0.12 14.17 11.95
C GLU A 203 1.02 13.38 12.60
N GLY A 204 2.23 13.96 12.59
CA GLY A 204 3.43 13.43 13.23
C GLY A 204 4.19 12.37 12.42
N LEU A 205 3.69 11.98 11.25
CA LEU A 205 4.36 11.02 10.39
C LEU A 205 5.35 11.70 9.44
N ALA A 206 6.56 11.16 9.32
CA ALA A 206 7.54 11.64 8.35
C ALA A 206 7.11 11.24 6.93
N ILE A 207 6.80 12.21 6.09
CA ILE A 207 6.40 12.01 4.70
C ILE A 207 7.59 12.30 3.78
N ALA A 208 8.03 11.29 3.04
CA ALA A 208 9.12 11.36 2.07
C ALA A 208 8.71 12.13 0.80
N CYS A 209 7.48 11.94 0.31
CA CYS A 209 6.90 12.75 -0.75
C CYS A 209 5.37 12.81 -0.69
N THR A 210 4.80 13.87 -1.25
CA THR A 210 3.35 14.03 -1.42
C THR A 210 2.99 14.18 -2.89
N ILE A 211 2.03 13.40 -3.34
CA ILE A 211 1.46 13.37 -4.68
C ILE A 211 0.04 13.92 -4.60
N GLN A 212 -0.23 15.00 -5.32
CA GLN A 212 -1.56 15.61 -5.36
C GLN A 212 -2.37 15.02 -6.51
N VAL A 213 -3.62 14.64 -6.26
CA VAL A 213 -4.58 14.12 -7.25
C VAL A 213 -5.95 14.75 -7.12
#